data_AF-A0A7W6ZU10-F1
#
_entry.id   AF-A0A7W6ZU10-F1
#
_cell.length_a   1.000
_cell.length_b   1.000
_cell.length_c   1.000
_cell.angle_alpha   90.00
_cell.angle_beta   90.00
_cell.angle_gamma   90.00
#
_symmetry.space_group_name_H-M   'P 1'
#
loop_
_entity.id
_entity.type
_entity.pdbx_description
1 polymer ?
#
loop_
_entity_poly.entity_id
_entity_poly.type
_entity_poly.pdbx_seq_one_letter_code
_entity_poly.pdbx_strand_id
1 'polypeptide(L)'
;MTELASYSFRNDPNVPPHDHDKGLIVFDNECIFCSSFIRFVFAHDPSGRFLFTAAQSPLGQALYRHYGLDTTDFSTNLVIVDGILHTKMDAFATAVRCLGFPWSLLAVVNLMPRRLVNAAYDLIAKNRYRIFGRYETCLVPSKELRARVIE
;
A
#
# COMPACT_ATOMS: atom_id res chain seq x y z
N MET A 1 -1.84 -16.11 -10.89
CA MET A 1 -2.51 -14.95 -10.28
C MET A 1 -3.61 -14.57 -11.23
N THR A 2 -4.87 -14.72 -10.81
CA THR A 2 -6.02 -14.30 -11.60
C THR A 2 -5.91 -12.79 -11.79
N GLU A 3 -5.80 -12.35 -13.03
CA GLU A 3 -5.74 -10.93 -13.37
C GLU A 3 -7.14 -10.36 -13.10
N LEU A 4 -7.35 -9.84 -11.88
CA LEU A 4 -8.61 -9.25 -11.48
C LEU A 4 -8.80 -7.94 -12.26
N ALA A 5 -10.01 -7.76 -12.81
CA ALA A 5 -10.35 -6.56 -13.58
C ALA A 5 -10.31 -5.29 -12.72
N SER A 6 -10.11 -4.13 -13.35
CA SER A 6 -10.22 -2.84 -12.67
C SER A 6 -11.53 -2.73 -11.90
N TYR A 7 -11.46 -2.26 -10.66
CA TYR A 7 -12.57 -2.11 -9.74
C TYR A 7 -13.29 -3.41 -9.36
N SER A 8 -12.63 -4.58 -9.47
CA SER A 8 -13.21 -5.89 -9.11
C SER A 8 -13.84 -5.92 -7.71
N PHE A 9 -13.24 -5.21 -6.76
CA PHE A 9 -13.67 -5.11 -5.37
C PHE A 9 -15.04 -4.42 -5.19
N ARG A 10 -15.51 -3.62 -6.17
CA ARG A 10 -16.82 -2.95 -6.07
C ARG A 10 -17.99 -3.92 -6.05
N ASN A 11 -17.81 -5.09 -6.64
CA ASN A 11 -18.84 -6.13 -6.70
C ASN A 11 -18.73 -7.13 -5.55
N ASP A 12 -17.75 -6.97 -4.66
CA ASP A 12 -17.58 -7.86 -3.50
C ASP A 12 -18.35 -7.29 -2.31
N PRO A 13 -19.43 -7.96 -1.85
CA PRO A 13 -20.22 -7.49 -0.72
C PRO A 13 -19.46 -7.50 0.60
N ASN A 14 -18.30 -8.15 0.66
CA ASN A 14 -17.46 -8.20 1.86
C ASN A 14 -16.47 -7.04 1.94
N VAL A 15 -16.30 -6.26 0.87
CA VAL A 15 -15.43 -5.09 0.87
C VAL A 15 -16.24 -3.86 1.28
N PRO A 16 -15.92 -3.22 2.42
CA PRO A 16 -16.61 -2.01 2.84
C PRO A 16 -16.55 -0.89 1.78
N PRO A 17 -17.65 -0.14 1.59
CA PRO A 17 -17.67 0.97 0.65
C PRO A 17 -16.69 2.05 1.10
N HIS A 18 -15.95 2.60 0.15
CA HIS A 18 -15.02 3.70 0.37
C HIS A 18 -14.99 4.62 -0.86
N ASP A 19 -14.35 5.78 -0.74
CA ASP A 19 -14.16 6.71 -1.85
C ASP A 19 -13.23 6.07 -2.90
N HIS A 20 -13.75 5.86 -4.10
CA HIS A 20 -13.05 5.24 -5.23
C HIS A 20 -12.43 6.25 -6.20
N ASP A 21 -12.64 7.56 -5.98
CA ASP A 21 -12.04 8.63 -6.79
C ASP A 21 -10.59 8.89 -6.35
N LYS A 22 -10.22 8.39 -5.16
CA LYS A 22 -8.88 8.44 -4.59
C LYS A 22 -8.18 7.09 -4.68
N GLY A 23 -6.86 7.12 -4.77
CA GLY A 23 -6.06 5.92 -4.60
C GLY A 23 -6.13 5.43 -3.14
N LEU A 24 -6.03 4.11 -2.92
CA LEU A 24 -6.03 3.52 -1.58
C LEU A 24 -4.71 2.78 -1.34
N ILE A 25 -4.06 3.07 -0.21
CA ILE A 25 -2.84 2.37 0.22
C ILE A 25 -3.15 1.56 1.47
N VAL A 26 -2.93 0.24 1.39
CA VAL A 26 -3.06 -0.66 2.54
C VAL A 26 -1.68 -0.90 3.15
N PHE A 27 -1.53 -0.64 4.45
CA PHE A 27 -0.24 -0.71 5.13
C PHE A 27 -0.27 -1.54 6.41
N ASP A 28 0.86 -2.14 6.77
CA ASP A 28 1.05 -2.81 8.07
C ASP A 28 1.45 -1.79 9.15
N ASN A 29 0.62 -1.64 10.19
CA ASN A 29 0.84 -0.70 11.28
C ASN A 29 1.95 -1.14 12.27
N GLU A 30 2.35 -2.41 12.28
CA GLU A 30 3.45 -2.91 13.10
C GLU A 30 4.81 -2.70 12.43
N CYS A 31 4.84 -2.58 11.11
CA CYS A 31 6.07 -2.46 10.35
C CYS A 31 6.56 -1.00 10.25
N ILE A 32 7.77 -0.75 10.76
CA ILE A 32 8.44 0.56 10.70
C ILE A 32 8.64 1.03 9.26
N PHE A 33 9.01 0.12 8.35
CA PHE A 33 9.17 0.43 6.93
C PHE A 33 7.84 0.84 6.28
N CYS A 34 6.78 0.04 6.45
CA CYS A 34 5.46 0.34 5.87
C CYS A 34 4.90 1.67 6.40
N SER A 35 5.02 1.90 7.70
CA SER A 35 4.59 3.16 8.32
C SER A 35 5.41 4.37 7.85
N SER A 36 6.72 4.21 7.68
CA SER A 36 7.57 5.27 7.12
C SER A 36 7.19 5.58 5.68
N PHE A 37 6.84 4.57 4.89
CA PHE A 37 6.40 4.74 3.51
C PHE A 37 5.08 5.52 3.42
N ILE A 38 4.06 5.20 4.23
CA ILE A 38 2.80 5.97 4.19
C ILE A 38 2.99 7.42 4.64
N ARG A 39 3.88 7.67 5.61
CA ARG A 39 4.21 9.02 6.06
C ARG A 39 4.91 9.81 4.96
N PHE A 40 5.82 9.16 4.23
CA PHE A 40 6.44 9.73 3.05
C PHE A 40 5.39 10.08 1.99
N VAL A 41 4.49 9.16 1.65
CA VAL A 41 3.42 9.42 0.66
C VAL A 41 2.53 10.56 1.13
N PHE A 42 2.09 10.55 2.38
CA PHE A 42 1.25 11.59 2.96
C PHE A 42 1.92 12.97 2.92
N ALA A 43 3.19 13.06 3.30
CA ALA A 43 3.94 14.32 3.31
C ALA A 43 4.12 14.92 1.91
N HIS A 44 4.11 14.09 0.86
CA HIS A 44 4.33 14.49 -0.52
C HIS A 44 3.06 14.46 -1.38
N ASP A 45 1.90 14.17 -0.79
CA ASP A 45 0.58 14.24 -1.43
C ASP A 45 -0.29 15.33 -0.78
N PRO A 46 0.04 16.62 -0.97
CA PRO A 46 -0.76 17.73 -0.47
C PRO A 46 -2.13 17.81 -1.15
N SER A 47 -2.26 17.25 -2.36
CA SER A 47 -3.51 17.18 -3.13
C SER A 47 -4.53 16.17 -2.56
N GLY A 48 -4.14 15.32 -1.61
CA GLY A 48 -5.05 14.36 -1.00
C GLY A 48 -5.52 13.27 -1.97
N ARG A 49 -4.67 12.86 -2.91
CA ARG A 49 -4.95 11.81 -3.91
C ARG A 49 -5.09 10.43 -3.29
N PHE A 50 -4.44 10.19 -2.15
CA PHE A 50 -4.47 8.89 -1.47
C PHE A 50 -5.30 8.88 -0.18
N LEU A 51 -5.99 7.78 0.05
CA LEU A 51 -6.48 7.33 1.34
C LEU A 51 -5.61 6.19 1.83
N PHE A 52 -5.62 5.97 3.15
CA PHE A 52 -4.81 4.94 3.79
C PHE A 52 -5.71 4.02 4.61
N THR A 53 -5.39 2.75 4.68
CA THR A 53 -6.07 1.82 5.60
C THR A 53 -5.06 0.81 6.16
N ALA A 54 -5.22 0.44 7.42
CA ALA A 54 -4.38 -0.58 8.04
C ALA A 54 -4.75 -1.95 7.48
N ALA A 55 -3.78 -2.84 7.27
CA ALA A 55 -4.04 -4.20 6.83
C ALA A 55 -4.84 -5.02 7.86
N GLN A 56 -4.77 -4.62 9.13
CA GLN A 56 -5.51 -5.16 10.25
C GLN A 56 -6.97 -4.64 10.36
N SER A 57 -7.34 -3.59 9.62
CA SER A 57 -8.72 -3.04 9.64
C SER A 57 -9.69 -3.97 8.92
N PRO A 58 -11.02 -3.85 9.15
CA PRO A 58 -12.03 -4.57 8.39
C PRO A 58 -11.88 -4.39 6.86
N LEU A 59 -11.69 -3.16 6.39
CA LEU A 59 -11.46 -2.85 4.98
C LEU A 59 -10.17 -3.48 4.44
N GLY A 60 -9.05 -3.31 5.15
CA GLY A 60 -7.76 -3.87 4.75
C GLY A 60 -7.84 -5.39 4.62
N GLN A 61 -8.37 -6.06 5.63
CA GLN A 61 -8.60 -7.51 5.65
C GLN A 61 -9.50 -7.97 4.49
N ALA A 62 -10.59 -7.26 4.22
CA ALA A 62 -11.48 -7.58 3.12
C ALA A 62 -10.77 -7.49 1.76
N LEU A 63 -9.95 -6.45 1.55
CA LEU A 63 -9.17 -6.30 0.33
C LEU A 63 -8.13 -7.41 0.17
N TYR A 64 -7.39 -7.76 1.23
CA TYR A 64 -6.45 -8.89 1.18
C TYR A 64 -7.16 -10.20 0.78
N ARG A 65 -8.32 -10.50 1.36
CA ARG A 65 -9.13 -11.68 0.99
C ARG A 65 -9.60 -11.62 -0.45
N HIS A 66 -10.15 -10.48 -0.87
CA HIS A 66 -10.66 -10.27 -2.22
C HIS A 66 -9.60 -10.57 -3.29
N TYR A 67 -8.37 -10.11 -3.08
CA TYR A 67 -7.26 -10.29 -4.01
C TYR A 67 -6.48 -11.61 -3.80
N GLY A 68 -6.96 -12.49 -2.91
CA GLY A 68 -6.33 -13.80 -2.64
C GLY A 68 -4.94 -13.69 -1.99
N LEU A 69 -4.70 -12.65 -1.21
CA LEU A 69 -3.45 -12.42 -0.48
C LEU A 69 -3.55 -12.94 0.96
N ASP A 70 -2.40 -13.16 1.58
CA ASP A 70 -2.30 -13.62 2.97
C ASP A 70 -2.81 -12.55 3.95
N THR A 71 -3.81 -12.89 4.74
CA THR A 71 -4.44 -12.00 5.73
C THR A 71 -3.72 -11.96 7.08
N THR A 72 -2.64 -12.73 7.21
CA THR A 72 -1.84 -12.90 8.44
C THR A 72 -0.40 -12.43 8.27
N ASP A 73 0.17 -12.55 7.05
CA ASP A 73 1.45 -11.93 6.68
C ASP A 73 1.25 -10.80 5.67
N PHE A 74 1.24 -9.57 6.17
CA PHE A 74 1.16 -8.33 5.37
C PHE A 74 2.49 -7.95 4.71
N SER A 75 3.27 -8.94 4.27
CA SER A 75 4.53 -8.73 3.53
C SER A 75 4.33 -8.07 2.16
N THR A 76 3.11 -8.15 1.64
CA THR A 76 2.74 -7.61 0.33
C THR A 76 1.97 -6.30 0.51
N ASN A 77 2.64 -5.16 0.31
CA ASN A 77 1.94 -3.88 0.29
C ASN A 77 0.94 -3.82 -0.87
N LEU A 78 -0.25 -3.24 -0.64
CA LEU A 78 -1.24 -2.97 -1.69
C LEU A 78 -1.38 -1.47 -1.92
N VAL A 79 -1.44 -1.12 -3.20
CA VAL A 79 -1.83 0.20 -3.67
C VAL A 79 -2.88 0.02 -4.76
N ILE A 80 -4.05 0.61 -4.58
CA ILE A 80 -5.14 0.59 -5.57
C ILE A 80 -5.23 1.99 -6.17
N VAL A 81 -5.06 2.11 -7.48
CA VAL A 81 -5.20 3.37 -8.22
C VAL A 81 -6.02 3.09 -9.46
N ASP A 82 -7.01 3.95 -9.74
CA ASP A 82 -7.93 3.78 -10.88
C ASP A 82 -8.59 2.37 -10.90
N GLY A 83 -8.85 1.84 -9.71
CA GLY A 83 -9.44 0.51 -9.52
C GLY A 83 -8.48 -0.66 -9.75
N ILE A 84 -7.23 -0.42 -10.10
CA ILE A 84 -6.25 -1.46 -10.40
C ILE A 84 -5.42 -1.74 -9.16
N LEU A 85 -5.32 -3.01 -8.78
CA LEU A 85 -4.41 -3.43 -7.73
C LEU A 85 -2.96 -3.45 -8.24
N HIS A 86 -2.10 -2.75 -7.52
CA HIS A 86 -0.65 -2.86 -7.60
C HIS A 86 -0.12 -3.46 -6.30
N THR A 87 0.87 -4.35 -6.40
CA THR A 87 1.51 -4.99 -5.26
C THR A 87 3.03 -4.91 -5.35
N LYS A 88 3.71 -5.21 -4.24
CA LYS A 88 5.18 -5.26 -4.18
C LYS A 88 5.84 -3.97 -4.69
N MET A 89 6.83 -4.07 -5.58
CA MET A 89 7.46 -2.88 -6.15
C MET A 89 6.53 -2.11 -7.09
N ASP A 90 5.58 -2.76 -7.75
CA ASP A 90 4.61 -2.05 -8.59
C ASP A 90 3.73 -1.12 -7.75
N ALA A 91 3.37 -1.54 -6.52
CA ALA A 91 2.69 -0.65 -5.56
C ALA A 91 3.52 0.61 -5.24
N PHE A 92 4.79 0.42 -4.90
CA PHE A 92 5.71 1.53 -4.62
C PHE A 92 5.83 2.47 -5.84
N ALA A 93 6.10 1.91 -7.02
CA ALA A 93 6.29 2.67 -8.24
C ALA A 93 5.02 3.44 -8.65
N THR A 94 3.83 2.82 -8.51
CA THR A 94 2.55 3.50 -8.78
C THR A 94 2.31 4.64 -7.81
N ALA A 95 2.54 4.44 -6.51
CA ALA A 95 2.38 5.49 -5.51
C ALA A 95 3.27 6.71 -5.83
N VAL A 96 4.58 6.51 -6.07
CA VAL A 96 5.51 7.62 -6.35
C VAL A 96 5.26 8.30 -7.71
N ARG A 97 4.73 7.57 -8.71
CA ARG A 97 4.26 8.21 -9.97
C ARG A 97 3.12 9.19 -9.70
N CYS A 98 2.17 8.82 -8.84
CA CYS A 98 1.04 9.68 -8.48
C CYS A 98 1.47 10.91 -7.66
N LEU A 99 2.63 10.91 -7.04
CA LEU A 99 3.16 12.09 -6.36
C LEU A 99 3.69 13.16 -7.35
N GLY A 100 3.84 12.84 -8.62
CA GLY A 100 4.35 13.78 -9.63
C GLY A 100 5.85 14.06 -9.50
N PHE A 101 6.33 15.08 -10.22
CA PHE A 101 7.76 15.46 -10.17
C PHE A 101 8.11 16.13 -8.82
N PRO A 102 9.26 15.80 -8.19
CA PRO A 102 10.34 14.96 -8.68
C PRO A 102 10.21 13.46 -8.34
N TRP A 103 9.24 13.08 -7.52
CA TRP A 103 9.09 11.72 -6.98
C TRP A 103 8.80 10.65 -8.03
N SER A 104 8.16 11.03 -9.13
CA SER A 104 7.91 10.15 -10.28
C SER A 104 9.20 9.57 -10.88
N LEU A 105 10.37 10.21 -10.67
CA LEU A 105 11.67 9.68 -11.06
C LEU A 105 12.03 8.38 -10.32
N LEU A 106 11.57 8.21 -9.08
CA LEU A 106 11.79 6.97 -8.31
C LEU A 106 11.08 5.76 -8.94
N ALA A 107 10.12 6.00 -9.84
CA ALA A 107 9.44 4.92 -10.55
C ALA A 107 10.29 4.26 -11.65
N VAL A 108 11.51 4.77 -11.89
CA VAL A 108 12.51 4.15 -12.77
C VAL A 108 12.92 2.76 -12.28
N VAL A 109 12.64 2.40 -11.02
CA VAL A 109 12.81 1.03 -10.52
C VAL A 109 12.08 -0.01 -11.39
N ASN A 110 11.00 0.38 -12.09
CA ASN A 110 10.30 -0.50 -13.03
C ASN A 110 11.00 -0.70 -14.39
N LEU A 111 12.05 0.08 -14.69
CA LEU A 111 12.87 -0.11 -15.89
C LEU A 111 13.82 -1.31 -15.74
N MET A 112 14.16 -1.66 -14.50
CA MET A 112 14.99 -2.84 -14.21
C MET A 112 14.20 -4.14 -14.46
N PRO A 113 14.88 -5.28 -14.72
CA PRO A 113 14.21 -6.55 -14.90
C PRO A 113 13.31 -6.89 -13.71
N ARG A 114 12.00 -7.05 -13.96
CA ARG A 114 10.97 -7.30 -12.92
C ARG A 114 11.38 -8.40 -11.94
N ARG A 115 12.07 -9.44 -12.41
CA ARG A 115 12.55 -10.54 -11.57
C ARG A 115 13.53 -10.07 -10.49
N LEU A 116 14.48 -9.21 -10.85
CA LEU A 116 15.48 -8.68 -9.92
C LEU A 116 14.84 -7.74 -8.90
N VAL A 117 13.97 -6.86 -9.40
CA VAL A 117 13.26 -5.87 -8.58
C VAL A 117 12.36 -6.54 -7.55
N ASN A 118 11.58 -7.54 -7.99
CA ASN A 118 10.71 -8.31 -7.11
C ASN A 118 11.51 -9.20 -6.16
N ALA A 119 12.65 -9.76 -6.58
CA ALA A 119 13.51 -10.53 -5.68
C ALA A 119 14.12 -9.63 -4.58
N ALA A 120 14.56 -8.42 -4.93
CA ALA A 120 15.02 -7.44 -3.96
C ALA A 120 13.90 -7.02 -3.01
N TYR A 121 12.69 -6.78 -3.52
CA TYR A 121 11.51 -6.51 -2.70
C TYR A 121 11.24 -7.67 -1.73
N ASP A 122 11.20 -8.92 -2.24
CA ASP A 122 10.90 -10.10 -1.42
C ASP A 122 11.96 -10.32 -0.33
N LEU A 123 13.23 -10.02 -0.61
CA LEU A 123 14.29 -10.05 0.39
C LEU A 123 14.06 -9.01 1.49
N ILE A 124 13.72 -7.77 1.13
CA ILE A 124 13.42 -6.71 2.09
C ILE A 124 12.16 -7.06 2.89
N ALA A 125 11.09 -7.49 2.23
CA ALA A 125 9.81 -7.83 2.85
C ALA A 125 9.93 -8.98 3.86
N LYS A 126 10.72 -10.02 3.53
CA LYS A 126 11.01 -11.14 4.45
C LYS A 126 11.88 -10.73 5.63
N ASN A 127 12.76 -9.75 5.43
CA ASN A 127 13.67 -9.27 6.46
C ASN A 127 13.18 -7.98 7.13
N ARG A 128 11.97 -7.48 6.83
CA ARG A 128 11.52 -6.12 7.19
C ARG A 128 11.60 -5.86 8.69
N TYR A 129 11.18 -6.83 9.51
CA TYR A 129 11.24 -6.72 10.96
C TYR A 129 12.67 -6.87 11.50
N ARG A 130 13.55 -7.58 10.79
CA ARG A 130 14.96 -7.72 11.16
C ARG A 130 15.79 -6.48 10.79
N ILE A 131 15.45 -5.83 9.67
CA ILE A 131 16.17 -4.67 9.13
C ILE A 131 15.67 -3.38 9.76
N PHE A 132 14.36 -3.21 9.85
CA PHE A 132 13.74 -1.95 10.28
C PHE A 132 13.09 -2.04 11.67
N GLY A 133 12.88 -3.25 12.20
CA GLY A 133 12.18 -3.45 13.47
C GLY A 133 10.65 -3.48 13.32
N ARG A 134 10.01 -3.64 14.48
CA ARG A 134 8.57 -3.42 14.69
C ARG A 134 8.38 -2.22 15.59
N TYR A 135 7.25 -1.54 15.48
CA TYR A 135 6.86 -0.62 16.53
C TYR A 135 6.42 -1.42 17.77
N GLU A 136 7.10 -1.19 18.90
CA GLU A 136 6.75 -1.75 20.21
C GLU A 136 5.43 -1.16 20.76
N THR A 137 5.07 0.04 20.29
CA THR A 137 3.84 0.73 20.64
C THR A 137 3.18 1.28 19.38
N CYS A 138 1.84 1.17 19.31
CA CYS A 138 1.06 1.58 18.15
C CYS A 138 1.43 3.01 17.74
N LEU A 139 2.00 3.16 16.56
CA LEU A 139 2.45 4.44 16.04
C LEU A 139 1.24 5.31 15.75
N VAL A 140 0.91 6.22 16.66
CA VAL A 140 -0.23 7.12 16.47
C VAL A 140 0.07 8.05 15.28
N PRO A 141 -0.72 8.02 14.19
CA PRO A 141 -0.57 8.93 13.07
C PRO A 141 -0.74 10.40 13.53
N SER A 142 -0.16 11.37 12.82
CA SER A 142 -0.52 12.78 13.04
C SER A 142 -2.03 12.98 12.83
N LYS A 143 -2.62 14.02 13.42
CA LYS A 143 -4.06 14.28 13.29
C LYS A 143 -4.50 14.38 11.83
N GLU A 144 -3.65 14.96 10.99
CA GLU A 144 -3.88 15.17 9.56
C GLU A 144 -3.79 13.85 8.78
N LEU A 145 -2.83 12.98 9.12
CA LEU A 145 -2.75 11.64 8.53
C LEU A 145 -3.97 10.80 8.94
N ARG A 146 -4.40 10.88 10.21
CA ARG A 146 -5.57 10.16 10.72
C ARG A 146 -6.86 10.54 9.99
N ALA A 147 -7.00 11.80 9.55
CA ALA A 147 -8.15 12.24 8.76
C ALA A 147 -8.24 11.57 7.37
N ARG A 148 -7.14 10.97 6.89
CA ARG A 148 -7.08 10.22 5.62
C ARG A 148 -6.98 8.71 5.81
N VAL A 149 -7.05 8.23 7.07
CA VAL A 149 -7.12 6.81 7.39
C VAL A 149 -8.59 6.40 7.47
N ILE A 150 -8.95 5.35 6.72
CA ILE A 150 -10.30 4.76 6.68
C ILE A 150 -10.25 3.30 7.14
N GLU A 151 -11.33 2.79 7.74
CA GLU A 151 -11.44 1.45 8.34
C GLU A 151 -12.52 0.58 7.71
#